data_AF-L7LHQ6-F1
#
_entry.id   AF-L7LHQ6-F1
#
_cell.length_a   1.000
_cell.length_b   1.000
_cell.length_c   1.000
_cell.angle_alpha   90.00
_cell.angle_beta   90.00
_cell.angle_gamma   90.00
#
_symmetry.space_group_name_H-M   'P 1'
#
loop_
_entity.id
_entity.type
_entity.pdbx_description
1 polymer ?
#
loop_
_entity_poly.entity_id
_entity_poly.type
_entity_poly.pdbx_seq_one_letter_code
_entity_poly.pdbx_strand_id
1 'polypeptide(L)'
;MQWKRAAAAAGAVVSLSAVTACTVDGTATRGPIQLDTGKYATSLQPAAGTADTESEMNRLRAMRLGEDIAFRDEVDPVLTKFSMPTYPISGASGLRGVFSDAADLPVSQKLRYGFTMAGGAPDDSDGKNLHQGLNHAVLVYPDAETAGEAVSAMSGQMLKKTYGSPMRRTDVPGMPAETVALTGKSSGGGQITVAFTPVAEKVVYTWADADDGGWTLAAVRSAFTKQKALLDAMKPISDDKRIDPNGLLRAVLPTESNGGSAFSGSVAGPRAISQLASKSTATFADLQKTGVTEAAVGGSLVFRAGGDDQAAELLKTLSDDSDDPTAKKADSPQDLPSAVCQTSKSSFGDDQATCFVAYGSYAAQADGSDLHEAQQKISAQYLLLKQL
;
A
#
# COMPACT_ATOMS: atom_id res chain seq x y z
N MET A 1 66.87 -1.57 63.93
CA MET A 1 66.78 -0.47 62.95
C MET A 1 65.32 -0.04 62.84
N GLN A 2 65.07 1.27 62.99
CA GLN A 2 63.81 2.02 62.79
C GLN A 2 62.58 1.58 63.61
N TRP A 3 62.31 2.10 64.81
CA TRP A 3 61.68 3.38 65.17
C TRP A 3 60.24 3.65 64.65
N LYS A 4 59.31 3.53 65.62
CA LYS A 4 58.29 4.52 66.06
C LYS A 4 56.92 4.64 65.36
N ARG A 5 55.88 4.41 66.20
CA ARG A 5 54.72 5.30 66.53
C ARG A 5 53.65 5.46 65.41
N ALA A 6 52.34 5.62 65.64
CA ALA A 6 51.48 5.90 66.81
C ALA A 6 49.99 5.61 66.44
N ALA A 7 49.15 5.53 67.49
CA ALA A 7 47.76 6.01 67.66
C ALA A 7 46.70 5.76 66.54
N ALA A 8 45.57 5.06 66.75
CA ALA A 8 44.44 5.26 67.68
C ALA A 8 43.33 6.23 67.20
N ALA A 9 42.09 5.71 67.31
CA ALA A 9 40.81 6.37 67.59
C ALA A 9 39.87 6.83 66.44
N ALA A 10 38.74 6.10 66.35
CA ALA A 10 37.35 6.56 66.56
C ALA A 10 36.57 7.38 65.51
N GLY A 11 35.28 6.99 65.38
CA GLY A 11 34.15 7.83 64.92
C GLY A 11 33.45 7.32 63.65
N ALA A 12 32.38 6.51 63.77
CA ALA A 12 30.95 6.92 63.69
C ALA A 12 30.53 7.35 62.26
N VAL A 13 29.46 6.85 61.63
CA VAL A 13 28.06 6.93 62.06
C VAL A 13 27.23 5.87 61.30
N VAL A 14 26.37 5.19 62.05
CA VAL A 14 25.24 4.39 61.55
C VAL A 14 24.17 5.34 61.03
N SER A 15 23.87 5.30 59.74
CA SER A 15 22.70 5.97 59.15
C SER A 15 21.75 4.91 58.58
N LEU A 16 21.00 4.24 59.46
CA LEU A 16 19.76 3.59 59.06
C LEU A 16 18.72 4.70 58.83
N SER A 17 18.62 5.17 57.59
CA SER A 17 17.47 5.95 57.16
C SER A 17 16.26 5.01 57.12
N ALA A 18 15.42 5.13 58.15
CA ALA A 18 14.07 4.58 58.16
C ALA A 18 13.27 5.23 57.01
N VAL A 19 13.28 4.61 55.83
CA VAL A 19 12.24 4.84 54.84
C VAL A 19 11.04 4.05 55.34
N THR A 20 10.22 4.69 56.17
CA THR A 20 8.86 4.23 56.42
C THR A 20 8.19 4.11 55.06
N ALA A 21 8.00 2.86 54.62
CA ALA A 21 7.10 2.54 53.54
C ALA A 21 5.72 3.04 53.95
N CYS A 22 5.32 4.20 53.45
CA CYS A 22 3.92 4.54 53.36
C CYS A 22 3.32 3.51 52.40
N THR A 23 2.85 2.40 52.94
CA THR A 23 1.91 1.53 52.24
C THR A 23 0.66 2.36 52.06
N VAL A 24 0.48 2.90 50.86
CA VAL A 24 -0.78 3.53 50.50
C VAL A 24 -1.78 2.38 50.37
N ASP A 25 -2.68 2.24 51.34
CA ASP A 25 -3.81 1.32 51.23
C ASP A 25 -4.67 1.79 50.07
N GLY A 26 -4.59 1.06 48.96
CA GLY A 26 -5.33 1.34 47.74
C GLY A 26 -4.94 0.34 46.67
N THR A 27 -5.93 -0.29 46.05
CA THR A 27 -5.72 -0.95 44.75
C THR A 27 -5.36 0.14 43.75
N ALA A 28 -4.22 0.01 43.05
CA ALA A 28 -3.87 0.90 41.97
C ALA A 28 -5.00 0.89 40.91
N THR A 29 -5.85 1.90 40.94
CA THR A 29 -6.82 2.14 39.88
C THR A 29 -6.11 2.99 38.82
N ARG A 30 -6.01 2.48 37.60
CA ARG A 30 -5.49 3.27 36.47
C ARG A 30 -6.33 4.55 36.39
N GLY A 31 -5.66 5.71 36.40
CA GLY A 31 -6.32 6.99 36.15
C GLY A 31 -7.04 7.00 34.79
N PRO A 32 -7.91 7.98 34.53
CA PRO A 32 -8.54 8.11 33.21
C PRO A 32 -7.47 8.18 32.12
N ILE A 33 -7.62 7.38 31.05
CA ILE A 33 -6.71 7.40 29.89
C ILE A 33 -6.82 8.78 29.24
N GLN A 34 -5.71 9.54 29.18
CA GLN A 34 -5.65 10.84 28.53
C GLN A 34 -4.83 10.72 27.25
N LEU A 35 -5.51 10.33 26.17
CA LEU A 35 -4.91 10.32 24.84
C LEU A 35 -4.89 11.72 24.25
N ASP A 36 -3.74 12.15 23.74
CA ASP A 36 -3.67 13.31 22.86
C ASP A 36 -4.09 12.89 21.45
N THR A 37 -5.27 13.32 21.03
CA THR A 37 -5.81 13.04 19.69
C THR A 37 -5.66 14.23 18.75
N GLY A 38 -5.11 15.35 19.21
CA GLY A 38 -5.05 16.61 18.46
C GLY A 38 -6.41 17.00 17.87
N LYS A 39 -6.39 17.35 16.58
CA LYS A 39 -7.58 17.75 15.79
C LYS A 39 -8.35 16.58 15.17
N TYR A 40 -7.89 15.34 15.35
CA TYR A 40 -8.40 14.19 14.60
C TYR A 40 -9.71 13.66 15.17
N ALA A 41 -10.55 13.09 14.30
CA ALA A 41 -11.87 12.59 14.67
C ALA A 41 -11.77 11.40 15.64
N THR A 42 -12.57 11.45 16.71
CA THR A 42 -12.62 10.40 17.75
C THR A 42 -13.99 9.72 17.87
N SER A 43 -14.92 10.05 16.98
CA SER A 43 -16.26 9.46 16.90
C SER A 43 -16.47 8.84 15.53
N LEU A 44 -17.20 7.72 15.50
CA LEU A 44 -17.51 7.02 14.26
C LEU A 44 -18.13 7.96 13.22
N GLN A 45 -17.69 7.84 11.98
CA GLN A 45 -18.29 8.52 10.84
C GLN A 45 -19.68 7.95 10.52
N PRO A 46 -20.48 8.65 9.71
CA PRO A 46 -21.65 8.05 9.08
C PRO A 46 -21.28 6.80 8.27
N ALA A 47 -22.25 5.91 8.07
CA ALA A 47 -22.07 4.77 7.18
C ALA A 47 -21.73 5.24 5.75
N ALA A 48 -20.87 4.50 5.06
CA ALA A 48 -20.38 4.85 3.72
C ALA A 48 -21.49 4.93 2.66
N GLY A 49 -22.62 4.27 2.89
CA GLY A 49 -23.76 4.24 1.96
C GLY A 49 -23.56 3.29 0.78
N THR A 50 -24.18 3.63 -0.34
CA THR A 50 -24.26 2.83 -1.57
C THR A 50 -23.70 3.58 -2.77
N ALA A 51 -23.12 2.82 -3.70
CA ALA A 51 -22.75 3.30 -5.03
C ALA A 51 -23.98 3.28 -5.94
N ASP A 52 -24.65 4.42 -6.05
CA ASP A 52 -25.95 4.51 -6.72
C ASP A 52 -25.85 4.94 -8.19
N THR A 53 -24.75 5.59 -8.57
CA THR A 53 -24.41 5.92 -9.96
C THR A 53 -23.51 4.86 -10.59
N GLU A 54 -23.48 4.81 -11.93
CA GLU A 54 -22.60 3.90 -12.66
C GLU A 54 -21.12 4.22 -12.42
N SER A 55 -20.78 5.51 -12.24
CA SER A 55 -19.42 5.96 -11.90
C SER A 55 -18.97 5.47 -10.51
N GLU A 56 -19.83 5.58 -9.50
CA GLU A 56 -19.54 5.05 -8.16
C GLU A 56 -19.42 3.52 -8.19
N MET A 57 -20.29 2.86 -8.95
CA MET A 57 -20.20 1.40 -9.15
C MET A 57 -18.90 1.01 -9.86
N ASN A 58 -18.44 1.79 -10.83
CA ASN A 58 -17.18 1.54 -11.51
C ASN A 58 -15.98 1.76 -10.58
N ARG A 59 -16.01 2.73 -9.67
CA ARG A 59 -15.00 2.87 -8.60
C ARG A 59 -14.99 1.64 -7.68
N LEU A 60 -16.16 1.16 -7.28
CA LEU A 60 -16.28 -0.02 -6.41
C LEU A 60 -15.82 -1.31 -7.12
N ARG A 61 -16.17 -1.48 -8.40
CA ARG A 61 -15.70 -2.59 -9.25
C ARG A 61 -14.19 -2.53 -9.49
N ALA A 62 -13.63 -1.34 -9.70
CA ALA A 62 -12.18 -1.15 -9.82
C ALA A 62 -11.45 -1.63 -8.56
N MET A 63 -11.96 -1.26 -7.38
CA MET A 63 -11.40 -1.72 -6.10
C MET A 63 -11.48 -3.24 -5.94
N ARG A 64 -12.62 -3.83 -6.29
CA ARG A 64 -12.83 -5.29 -6.26
C ARG A 64 -11.92 -6.03 -7.23
N LEU A 65 -11.70 -5.49 -8.42
CA LEU A 65 -10.78 -6.04 -9.41
C LEU A 65 -9.34 -6.15 -8.87
N GLY A 66 -8.96 -5.29 -7.91
CA GLY A 66 -7.67 -5.37 -7.22
C GLY A 66 -7.39 -6.72 -6.56
N GLU A 67 -8.43 -7.51 -6.22
CA GLU A 67 -8.27 -8.87 -5.69
C GLU A 67 -7.77 -9.87 -6.72
N ASP A 68 -7.80 -9.50 -8.00
CA ASP A 68 -7.43 -10.35 -9.13
C ASP A 68 -6.29 -9.72 -9.95
N ILE A 69 -5.49 -8.84 -9.35
CA ILE A 69 -4.29 -8.25 -9.98
C ILE A 69 -3.02 -8.98 -9.54
N ALA A 70 -2.15 -9.26 -10.49
CA ALA A 70 -0.84 -9.84 -10.22
C ALA A 70 0.01 -8.87 -9.39
N PHE A 71 0.86 -9.40 -8.52
CA PHE A 71 1.86 -8.58 -7.85
C PHE A 71 3.10 -8.42 -8.72
N ARG A 72 3.78 -7.31 -8.56
CA ARG A 72 5.02 -6.99 -9.28
C ARG A 72 6.17 -7.94 -8.94
N ASP A 73 6.28 -8.38 -7.69
CA ASP A 73 7.25 -9.38 -7.24
C ASP A 73 6.88 -10.83 -7.68
N GLU A 74 5.63 -11.08 -8.08
CA GLU A 74 5.23 -12.32 -8.78
C GLU A 74 5.63 -12.31 -10.27
N VAL A 75 5.70 -11.12 -10.88
CA VAL A 75 6.16 -10.95 -12.28
C VAL A 75 7.65 -11.20 -12.36
N ASP A 76 8.42 -10.52 -11.52
CA ASP A 76 9.85 -10.71 -11.36
C ASP A 76 10.27 -10.36 -9.91
N PRO A 77 10.98 -11.26 -9.19
CA PRO A 77 11.39 -11.03 -7.80
C PRO A 77 12.25 -9.78 -7.57
N VAL A 78 12.84 -9.18 -8.61
CA VAL A 78 13.61 -7.94 -8.48
C VAL A 78 12.73 -6.72 -8.23
N LEU A 79 11.44 -6.76 -8.59
CA LEU A 79 10.54 -5.60 -8.58
C LEU A 79 9.97 -5.25 -7.19
N THR A 80 10.85 -5.09 -6.20
CA THR A 80 10.48 -4.89 -4.79
C THR A 80 10.25 -3.44 -4.38
N LYS A 81 10.45 -2.45 -5.28
CA LYS A 81 10.16 -1.02 -5.01
C LYS A 81 8.77 -0.63 -5.50
N PHE A 82 7.94 -0.07 -4.61
CA PHE A 82 6.62 0.44 -4.98
C PHE A 82 6.77 1.60 -5.95
N SER A 83 5.89 1.72 -6.93
CA SER A 83 5.89 2.84 -7.85
C SER A 83 4.48 3.20 -8.27
N MET A 84 4.34 4.44 -8.76
CA MET A 84 3.12 4.88 -9.42
C MET A 84 3.26 4.68 -10.94
N PRO A 85 2.18 4.32 -11.65
CA PRO A 85 0.81 4.23 -11.16
C PRO A 85 0.45 2.89 -10.48
N THR A 86 -0.05 2.95 -9.24
CA THR A 86 -0.69 1.81 -8.56
C THR A 86 -2.02 2.24 -7.93
N TYR A 87 -3.14 1.93 -8.58
CA TYR A 87 -4.48 2.36 -8.15
C TYR A 87 -5.65 1.73 -8.95
N PRO A 88 -6.88 1.76 -8.38
CA PRO A 88 -8.11 1.54 -9.14
C PRO A 88 -8.34 2.63 -10.20
N ILE A 89 -8.80 2.23 -11.39
CA ILE A 89 -9.18 3.12 -12.49
C ILE A 89 -10.70 3.08 -12.63
N SER A 90 -11.38 4.23 -12.53
CA SER A 90 -12.86 4.31 -12.63
C SER A 90 -13.34 5.01 -13.90
N GLY A 91 -12.51 5.01 -14.96
CA GLY A 91 -12.82 5.62 -16.26
C GLY A 91 -11.60 6.17 -16.98
N ALA A 92 -11.82 6.80 -18.13
CA ALA A 92 -10.76 7.24 -19.05
C ALA A 92 -9.69 8.14 -18.39
N SER A 93 -10.09 9.05 -17.50
CA SER A 93 -9.17 9.97 -16.82
C SER A 93 -8.09 9.26 -16.00
N GLY A 94 -8.40 8.09 -15.43
CA GLY A 94 -7.45 7.27 -14.69
C GLY A 94 -6.35 6.67 -15.57
N LEU A 95 -6.50 6.66 -16.90
CA LEU A 95 -5.45 6.21 -17.80
C LEU A 95 -4.29 7.21 -17.91
N ARG A 96 -4.46 8.48 -17.50
CA ARG A 96 -3.42 9.51 -17.66
C ARG A 96 -2.11 9.16 -16.94
N GLY A 97 -2.17 8.46 -15.82
CA GLY A 97 -0.95 7.99 -15.14
C GLY A 97 -0.41 6.66 -15.68
N VAL A 98 -1.19 5.90 -16.45
CA VAL A 98 -0.78 4.63 -17.08
C VAL A 98 -0.13 4.87 -18.43
N PHE A 99 -0.82 5.65 -19.26
CA PHE A 99 -0.42 6.07 -20.59
C PHE A 99 -1.11 7.43 -20.85
N SER A 100 -0.36 8.53 -20.72
CA SER A 100 -0.89 9.91 -20.66
C SER A 100 -1.93 10.24 -21.74
N ASP A 101 -1.69 9.79 -22.95
CA ASP A 101 -2.49 10.10 -24.13
C ASP A 101 -3.65 9.11 -24.35
N ALA A 102 -3.67 7.98 -23.63
CA ALA A 102 -4.74 7.00 -23.77
C ALA A 102 -6.07 7.59 -23.33
N ALA A 103 -6.07 8.45 -22.31
CA ALA A 103 -7.28 9.01 -21.73
C ALA A 103 -8.12 9.79 -22.75
N ASP A 104 -7.48 10.40 -23.75
CA ASP A 104 -8.15 11.25 -24.73
C ASP A 104 -8.60 10.48 -25.99
N LEU A 105 -8.31 9.18 -26.07
CA LEU A 105 -8.79 8.32 -27.17
C LEU A 105 -10.31 8.11 -27.07
N PRO A 106 -11.05 8.16 -28.18
CA PRO A 106 -12.51 7.95 -28.17
C PRO A 106 -12.94 6.63 -27.53
N VAL A 107 -12.20 5.54 -27.80
CA VAL A 107 -12.50 4.22 -27.21
C VAL A 107 -12.26 4.18 -25.70
N SER A 108 -11.32 4.98 -25.18
CA SER A 108 -11.07 5.05 -23.73
C SER A 108 -12.24 5.65 -22.96
N GLN A 109 -13.08 6.46 -23.60
CA GLN A 109 -14.32 6.97 -22.99
C GLN A 109 -15.36 5.87 -22.73
N LYS A 110 -15.19 4.70 -23.36
CA LYS A 110 -16.00 3.50 -23.09
C LYS A 110 -15.42 2.64 -21.96
N LEU A 111 -14.24 2.96 -21.41
CA LEU A 111 -13.64 2.21 -20.29
C LEU A 111 -14.58 2.29 -19.08
N ARG A 112 -15.00 1.13 -18.57
CA ARG A 112 -15.83 1.07 -17.36
C ARG A 112 -14.97 1.25 -16.12
N TYR A 113 -13.99 0.38 -15.95
CA TYR A 113 -13.08 0.41 -14.82
C TYR A 113 -11.82 -0.37 -15.15
N GLY A 114 -10.84 -0.35 -14.26
CA GLY A 114 -9.62 -1.12 -14.36
C GLY A 114 -8.82 -1.02 -13.07
N PHE A 115 -7.63 -1.60 -13.09
CA PHE A 115 -6.67 -1.45 -12.00
C PHE A 115 -5.27 -1.51 -12.61
N THR A 116 -4.39 -0.66 -12.08
CA THR A 116 -2.99 -0.59 -12.50
C THR A 116 -2.07 -0.81 -11.31
N MET A 117 -0.93 -1.43 -11.54
CA MET A 117 0.17 -1.54 -10.60
C MET A 117 1.48 -1.22 -11.32
N ALA A 118 2.43 -0.66 -10.58
CA ALA A 118 3.76 -0.38 -11.07
C ALA A 118 4.80 -0.71 -10.01
N GLY A 119 5.98 -1.10 -10.48
CA GLY A 119 7.10 -1.44 -9.62
C GLY A 119 8.42 -1.26 -10.31
N GLY A 120 9.46 -1.13 -9.51
CA GLY A 120 10.84 -1.10 -10.01
C GLY A 120 11.74 -1.99 -9.17
N ALA A 121 12.95 -2.19 -9.68
CA ALA A 121 14.05 -2.68 -8.86
C ALA A 121 14.42 -1.65 -7.78
N PRO A 122 14.94 -2.09 -6.62
CA PRO A 122 15.46 -1.17 -5.62
C PRO A 122 16.64 -0.38 -6.19
N ASP A 123 16.90 0.80 -5.62
CA ASP A 123 18.09 1.57 -5.96
C ASP A 123 19.33 0.82 -5.43
N ASP A 124 20.44 0.82 -6.18
CA ASP A 124 21.67 0.23 -5.65
C ASP A 124 22.24 1.08 -4.50
N SER A 125 23.21 0.52 -3.76
CA SER A 125 23.82 1.20 -2.61
C SER A 125 24.54 2.51 -2.95
N ASP A 126 24.82 2.73 -4.23
CA ASP A 126 25.47 3.94 -4.76
C ASP A 126 24.44 4.96 -5.30
N GLY A 127 23.14 4.70 -5.12
CA GLY A 127 22.04 5.54 -5.59
C GLY A 127 21.82 5.48 -7.11
N LYS A 128 22.38 4.49 -7.81
CA LYS A 128 22.04 4.23 -9.21
C LYS A 128 20.78 3.38 -9.24
N ASN A 129 19.80 3.84 -10.01
CA ASN A 129 18.60 3.06 -10.27
C ASN A 129 19.04 1.78 -11.00
N LEU A 130 18.75 0.61 -10.43
CA LEU A 130 18.63 -0.59 -11.25
C LEU A 130 17.51 -0.29 -12.25
N HIS A 131 17.87 -0.06 -13.51
CA HIS A 131 16.94 0.33 -14.55
C HIS A 131 16.09 -0.89 -14.92
N GLN A 132 15.12 -1.24 -14.08
CA GLN A 132 14.08 -2.24 -14.32
C GLN A 132 12.79 -1.67 -13.74
N GLY A 133 11.86 -1.30 -14.63
CA GLY A 133 10.56 -0.77 -14.28
C GLY A 133 9.46 -1.53 -14.99
N LEU A 134 8.32 -1.68 -14.32
CA LEU A 134 7.12 -2.31 -14.83
C LEU A 134 5.93 -1.41 -14.53
N ASN A 135 5.03 -1.28 -15.50
CA ASN A 135 3.67 -0.78 -15.31
C ASN A 135 2.71 -1.78 -15.97
N HIS A 136 1.77 -2.31 -15.20
CA HIS A 136 0.84 -3.36 -15.61
C HIS A 136 -0.58 -2.95 -15.26
N ALA A 137 -1.52 -3.15 -16.19
CA ALA A 137 -2.92 -2.83 -15.94
C ALA A 137 -3.88 -3.85 -16.56
N VAL A 138 -5.02 -4.03 -15.90
CA VAL A 138 -6.20 -4.68 -16.46
C VAL A 138 -7.28 -3.63 -16.66
N LEU A 139 -7.75 -3.49 -17.89
CA LEU A 139 -8.76 -2.51 -18.29
C LEU A 139 -10.02 -3.25 -18.74
N VAL A 140 -11.19 -2.88 -18.20
CA VAL A 140 -12.45 -3.57 -18.46
C VAL A 140 -13.38 -2.69 -19.29
N TYR A 141 -13.72 -3.18 -20.47
CA TYR A 141 -14.61 -2.55 -21.44
C TYR A 141 -16.02 -3.18 -21.39
N PRO A 142 -17.01 -2.60 -22.10
CA PRO A 142 -18.37 -3.14 -22.11
C PRO A 142 -18.47 -4.54 -22.73
N ASP A 143 -17.61 -4.84 -23.70
CA ASP A 143 -17.59 -6.07 -24.48
C ASP A 143 -16.20 -6.30 -25.14
N ALA A 144 -16.03 -7.49 -25.71
CA ALA A 144 -14.79 -7.91 -26.36
C ALA A 144 -14.46 -7.12 -27.64
N GLU A 145 -15.49 -6.65 -28.36
CA GLU A 145 -15.31 -5.82 -29.56
C GLU A 145 -14.65 -4.49 -29.18
N THR A 146 -15.19 -3.81 -28.17
CA THR A 146 -14.65 -2.56 -27.65
C THR A 146 -13.25 -2.75 -27.05
N ALA A 147 -12.99 -3.88 -26.39
CA ALA A 147 -11.64 -4.21 -25.91
C ALA A 147 -10.64 -4.34 -27.09
N GLY A 148 -11.04 -4.97 -28.20
CA GLY A 148 -10.25 -5.04 -29.43
C GLY A 148 -10.01 -3.68 -30.10
N GLU A 149 -11.03 -2.82 -30.12
CA GLU A 149 -10.90 -1.41 -30.54
C GLU A 149 -9.86 -0.68 -29.68
N ALA A 150 -9.88 -0.91 -28.36
CA ALA A 150 -8.95 -0.29 -27.42
C ALA A 150 -7.50 -0.73 -27.65
N VAL A 151 -7.26 -2.04 -27.85
CA VAL A 151 -5.94 -2.57 -28.23
C VAL A 151 -5.42 -1.87 -29.49
N SER A 152 -6.26 -1.74 -30.51
CA SER A 152 -5.89 -1.13 -31.79
C SER A 152 -5.59 0.37 -31.65
N ALA A 153 -6.44 1.11 -30.94
CA ALA A 153 -6.27 2.55 -30.75
C ALA A 153 -5.06 2.89 -29.88
N MET A 154 -4.87 2.19 -28.76
CA MET A 154 -3.76 2.45 -27.83
C MET A 154 -2.42 2.08 -28.44
N SER A 155 -2.29 0.89 -29.04
CA SER A 155 -1.06 0.49 -29.74
C SER A 155 -0.77 1.40 -30.94
N GLY A 156 -1.80 1.81 -31.69
CA GLY A 156 -1.69 2.78 -32.77
C GLY A 156 -1.20 4.15 -32.30
N GLN A 157 -1.63 4.61 -31.12
CA GLN A 157 -1.12 5.84 -30.52
C GLN A 157 0.34 5.71 -30.08
N MET A 158 0.74 4.57 -29.52
CA MET A 158 2.14 4.33 -29.14
C MET A 158 3.09 4.29 -30.35
N LEU A 159 2.66 3.74 -31.48
CA LEU A 159 3.45 3.73 -32.73
C LEU A 159 3.71 5.14 -33.28
N LYS A 160 2.88 6.13 -32.94
CA LYS A 160 3.07 7.54 -33.33
C LYS A 160 4.03 8.28 -32.40
N LYS A 161 4.39 7.68 -31.26
CA LYS A 161 5.23 8.30 -30.23
C LYS A 161 6.69 7.92 -30.40
N THR A 162 7.54 8.86 -30.00
CA THR A 162 8.97 8.67 -29.83
C THR A 162 9.29 8.94 -28.36
N TYR A 163 9.84 7.93 -27.67
CA TYR A 163 10.28 8.06 -26.28
C TYR A 163 11.77 8.43 -26.27
N GLY A 164 12.63 7.46 -26.60
CA GLY A 164 14.00 7.67 -27.07
C GLY A 164 14.17 7.26 -28.54
N SER A 165 13.38 6.30 -29.00
CA SER A 165 13.23 5.93 -30.41
C SER A 165 11.76 5.71 -30.78
N PRO A 166 11.41 5.70 -32.07
CA PRO A 166 10.08 5.27 -32.50
C PRO A 166 9.81 3.82 -32.07
N MET A 167 8.63 3.59 -31.50
CA MET A 167 8.17 2.24 -31.19
C MET A 167 7.95 1.45 -32.49
N ARG A 168 8.27 0.15 -32.47
CA ARG A 168 8.09 -0.76 -33.61
C ARG A 168 7.40 -2.02 -33.14
N ARG A 169 6.57 -2.61 -33.99
CA ARG A 169 5.99 -3.93 -33.73
C ARG A 169 7.11 -4.96 -33.52
N THR A 170 6.86 -5.88 -32.62
CA THR A 170 7.76 -6.98 -32.28
C THR A 170 6.95 -8.21 -31.88
N ASP A 171 7.60 -9.36 -31.89
CA ASP A 171 7.03 -10.59 -31.35
C ASP A 171 7.57 -10.83 -29.95
N VAL A 172 6.71 -11.25 -29.03
CA VAL A 172 7.09 -11.70 -27.69
C VAL A 172 6.82 -13.20 -27.62
N PRO A 173 7.85 -14.06 -27.67
CA PRO A 173 7.66 -15.51 -27.73
C PRO A 173 6.83 -16.02 -26.55
N GLY A 174 5.76 -16.78 -26.84
CA GLY A 174 4.87 -17.36 -25.82
C GLY A 174 3.66 -16.48 -25.46
N MET A 175 3.48 -15.32 -26.10
CA MET A 175 2.25 -14.52 -25.98
C MET A 175 1.16 -15.02 -26.94
N PRO A 176 -0.14 -14.77 -26.64
CA PRO A 176 -1.24 -15.02 -27.57
C PRO A 176 -1.05 -14.33 -28.91
N ALA A 177 -1.64 -14.89 -29.97
CA ALA A 177 -1.53 -14.35 -31.33
C ALA A 177 -2.20 -12.98 -31.48
N GLU A 178 -3.19 -12.69 -30.64
CA GLU A 178 -3.93 -11.44 -30.60
C GLU A 178 -3.18 -10.33 -29.85
N THR A 179 -2.05 -10.65 -29.21
CA THR A 179 -1.21 -9.66 -28.54
C THR A 179 -0.59 -8.72 -29.56
N VAL A 180 -0.77 -7.41 -29.34
CA VAL A 180 0.00 -6.38 -30.05
C VAL A 180 1.14 -5.95 -29.15
N ALA A 181 2.36 -6.35 -29.51
CA ALA A 181 3.57 -5.96 -28.79
C ALA A 181 4.44 -4.98 -29.60
N LEU A 182 5.06 -4.05 -28.88
CA LEU A 182 5.90 -2.98 -29.42
C LEU A 182 7.20 -2.90 -28.64
N THR A 183 8.32 -2.65 -29.32
CA THR A 183 9.62 -2.34 -28.69
C THR A 183 10.15 -1.00 -29.16
N GLY A 184 10.93 -0.35 -28.30
CA GLY A 184 11.66 0.88 -28.61
C GLY A 184 12.73 1.15 -27.56
N LYS A 185 13.24 2.38 -27.53
CA LYS A 185 14.16 2.85 -26.49
C LYS A 185 13.49 3.86 -25.59
N SER A 186 13.80 3.82 -24.30
CA SER A 186 13.47 4.89 -23.37
C SER A 186 14.40 6.09 -23.59
N SER A 187 13.98 7.28 -23.13
CA SER A 187 14.79 8.49 -23.26
C SER A 187 16.10 8.39 -22.46
N GLY A 188 16.15 7.52 -21.45
CA GLY A 188 17.35 7.22 -20.65
C GLY A 188 18.32 6.22 -21.30
N GLY A 189 17.99 5.68 -22.48
CA GLY A 189 18.84 4.73 -23.20
C GLY A 189 18.51 3.26 -22.97
N GLY A 190 17.60 2.96 -22.04
CA GLY A 190 17.03 1.63 -21.82
C GLY A 190 16.18 1.14 -22.99
N GLN A 191 15.84 -0.14 -22.96
CA GLN A 191 14.95 -0.80 -23.89
C GLN A 191 13.56 -0.87 -23.31
N ILE A 192 12.55 -0.59 -24.12
CA ILE A 192 11.14 -0.67 -23.75
C ILE A 192 10.51 -1.84 -24.50
N THR A 193 9.73 -2.66 -23.81
CA THR A 193 8.72 -3.54 -24.41
C THR A 193 7.34 -3.19 -23.85
N VAL A 194 6.36 -3.08 -24.73
CA VAL A 194 4.95 -2.87 -24.38
C VAL A 194 4.10 -3.93 -25.03
N ALA A 195 3.09 -4.45 -24.33
CA ALA A 195 2.09 -5.32 -24.92
C ALA A 195 0.67 -4.92 -24.52
N PHE A 196 -0.24 -5.11 -25.47
CA PHE A 196 -1.68 -5.03 -25.28
C PHE A 196 -2.26 -6.38 -25.68
N THR A 197 -2.92 -7.07 -24.76
CA THR A 197 -3.50 -8.40 -25.02
C THR A 197 -4.99 -8.40 -24.65
N PRO A 198 -5.90 -8.63 -25.61
CA PRO A 198 -7.32 -8.76 -25.31
C PRO A 198 -7.60 -10.09 -24.58
N VAL A 199 -8.45 -10.05 -23.56
CA VAL A 199 -8.94 -11.21 -22.80
C VAL A 199 -10.44 -11.00 -22.55
N ALA A 200 -11.27 -11.53 -23.45
CA ALA A 200 -12.70 -11.23 -23.51
C ALA A 200 -12.95 -9.70 -23.53
N GLU A 201 -13.79 -9.16 -22.64
CA GLU A 201 -14.05 -7.72 -22.49
C GLU A 201 -12.91 -6.93 -21.82
N LYS A 202 -11.77 -7.58 -21.52
CA LYS A 202 -10.64 -6.98 -20.82
C LYS A 202 -9.46 -6.76 -21.75
N VAL A 203 -8.65 -5.75 -21.44
CA VAL A 203 -7.33 -5.55 -22.04
C VAL A 203 -6.29 -5.65 -20.94
N VAL A 204 -5.35 -6.58 -21.09
CA VAL A 204 -4.15 -6.65 -20.27
C VAL A 204 -3.05 -5.83 -20.94
N TYR A 205 -2.62 -4.79 -20.25
CA TYR A 205 -1.55 -3.88 -20.66
C TYR A 205 -0.31 -4.15 -19.83
N THR A 206 0.87 -4.13 -20.46
CA THR A 206 2.14 -4.12 -19.73
C THR A 206 3.15 -3.27 -20.47
N TRP A 207 3.82 -2.40 -19.74
CA TRP A 207 5.01 -1.67 -20.15
C TRP A 207 6.16 -2.10 -19.26
N ALA A 208 7.29 -2.43 -19.86
CA ALA A 208 8.53 -2.78 -19.17
C ALA A 208 9.69 -1.99 -19.77
N ASP A 209 10.57 -1.46 -18.92
CA ASP A 209 11.76 -0.71 -19.33
C ASP A 209 12.96 -1.20 -18.53
N ALA A 210 14.01 -1.56 -19.25
CA ALA A 210 15.28 -1.92 -18.67
C ALA A 210 16.45 -1.80 -19.64
N ASP A 211 17.67 -1.75 -19.13
CA ASP A 211 18.87 -1.81 -19.97
C ASP A 211 18.94 -3.11 -20.79
N ASP A 212 18.48 -4.22 -20.20
CA ASP A 212 18.35 -5.51 -20.86
C ASP A 212 16.99 -5.66 -21.58
N GLY A 213 17.02 -5.57 -22.91
CA GLY A 213 15.84 -5.83 -23.73
C GLY A 213 15.28 -7.24 -23.59
N GLY A 214 16.12 -8.24 -23.33
CA GLY A 214 15.69 -9.61 -23.06
C GLY A 214 14.84 -9.71 -21.80
N TRP A 215 15.22 -8.98 -20.75
CA TRP A 215 14.41 -8.84 -19.53
C TRP A 215 13.05 -8.23 -19.83
N THR A 216 12.96 -7.14 -20.60
CA THR A 216 11.65 -6.51 -20.88
C THR A 216 10.66 -7.44 -21.60
N LEU A 217 11.15 -8.26 -22.53
CA LEU A 217 10.34 -9.28 -23.22
C LEU A 217 9.86 -10.36 -22.24
N ALA A 218 10.75 -10.80 -21.33
CA ALA A 218 10.43 -11.79 -20.31
C ALA A 218 9.43 -11.26 -19.27
N ALA A 219 9.60 -10.02 -18.82
CA ALA A 219 8.71 -9.35 -17.86
C ALA A 219 7.30 -9.19 -18.42
N VAL A 220 7.15 -8.75 -19.68
CA VAL A 220 5.86 -8.67 -20.38
C VAL A 220 5.15 -10.02 -20.45
N ARG A 221 5.87 -11.08 -20.83
CA ARG A 221 5.31 -12.44 -20.86
C ARG A 221 4.92 -12.94 -19.48
N SER A 222 5.79 -12.73 -18.49
CA SER A 222 5.55 -13.16 -17.11
C SER A 222 4.31 -12.47 -16.55
N ALA A 223 4.24 -11.13 -16.70
CA ALA A 223 3.11 -10.33 -16.25
C ALA A 223 1.79 -10.81 -16.86
N PHE A 224 1.75 -11.01 -18.18
CA PHE A 224 0.55 -11.55 -18.83
C PHE A 224 0.21 -12.96 -18.33
N THR A 225 1.19 -13.85 -18.19
CA THR A 225 0.95 -15.24 -17.75
C THR A 225 0.35 -15.28 -16.35
N LYS A 226 0.92 -14.52 -15.41
CA LYS A 226 0.44 -14.41 -14.03
C LYS A 226 -0.94 -13.77 -13.97
N GLN A 227 -1.12 -12.66 -14.69
CA GLN A 227 -2.40 -11.96 -14.73
C GLN A 227 -3.50 -12.81 -15.36
N LYS A 228 -3.21 -13.54 -16.44
CA LYS A 228 -4.17 -14.42 -17.10
C LYS A 228 -4.64 -15.54 -16.18
N ALA A 229 -3.74 -16.14 -15.39
CA ALA A 229 -4.11 -17.15 -14.41
C ALA A 229 -5.08 -16.62 -13.35
N LEU A 230 -4.88 -15.38 -12.88
CA LEU A 230 -5.82 -14.72 -11.97
C LEU A 230 -7.16 -14.45 -12.64
N LEU A 231 -7.16 -13.91 -13.86
CA LEU A 231 -8.40 -13.63 -14.60
C LEU A 231 -9.19 -14.90 -14.96
N ASP A 232 -8.53 -16.04 -15.16
CA ASP A 232 -9.20 -17.33 -15.41
C ASP A 232 -9.85 -17.91 -14.15
N ALA A 233 -9.27 -17.64 -12.98
CA ALA A 233 -9.82 -18.05 -11.68
C ALA A 233 -10.80 -17.03 -11.09
N MET A 234 -10.82 -15.81 -11.64
CA MET A 234 -11.59 -14.68 -11.15
C MET A 234 -13.08 -15.00 -11.13
N LYS A 235 -13.72 -14.74 -9.99
CA LYS A 235 -15.18 -14.77 -9.88
C LYS A 235 -15.78 -13.51 -10.51
N PRO A 236 -17.01 -13.57 -11.04
CA PRO A 236 -17.71 -12.36 -11.46
C PRO A 236 -17.67 -11.30 -10.35
N ILE A 237 -17.26 -10.08 -10.69
CA ILE A 237 -17.23 -8.98 -9.74
C ILE A 237 -18.65 -8.74 -9.23
N SER A 238 -18.80 -8.69 -7.90
CA SER A 238 -20.09 -8.49 -7.25
C SER A 238 -20.77 -7.19 -7.71
N ASP A 239 -22.10 -7.25 -7.89
CA ASP A 239 -22.95 -6.08 -8.12
C ASP A 239 -23.53 -5.47 -6.82
N ASP A 240 -23.07 -5.93 -5.65
CA ASP A 240 -23.43 -5.31 -4.37
C ASP A 240 -23.02 -3.84 -4.36
N LYS A 241 -23.98 -2.95 -4.15
CA LYS A 241 -23.77 -1.49 -4.17
C LYS A 241 -23.19 -0.96 -2.87
N ARG A 242 -23.19 -1.73 -1.77
CA ARG A 242 -22.67 -1.27 -0.48
C ARG A 242 -21.17 -1.03 -0.61
N ILE A 243 -20.75 0.21 -0.33
CA ILE A 243 -19.34 0.62 -0.37
C ILE A 243 -18.54 -0.08 0.73
N ASP A 244 -19.19 -0.27 1.89
CA ASP A 244 -18.64 -0.91 3.07
C ASP A 244 -19.72 -1.80 3.70
N PRO A 245 -19.86 -3.06 3.23
CA PRO A 245 -20.90 -3.97 3.70
C PRO A 245 -20.82 -4.30 5.20
N ASN A 246 -19.63 -4.21 5.80
CA ASN A 246 -19.34 -4.62 7.17
C ASN A 246 -19.17 -3.43 8.13
N GLY A 247 -19.16 -2.20 7.62
CA GLY A 247 -19.12 -0.99 8.42
C GLY A 247 -17.73 -0.64 8.98
N LEU A 248 -16.64 -1.14 8.40
CA LEU A 248 -15.28 -0.83 8.87
C LEU A 248 -14.87 0.63 8.60
N LEU A 249 -15.25 1.19 7.44
CA LEU A 249 -14.82 2.51 6.97
C LEU A 249 -15.26 3.63 7.92
N ARG A 250 -16.35 3.43 8.65
CA ARG A 250 -16.85 4.42 9.62
C ARG A 250 -15.90 4.63 10.82
N ALA A 251 -15.02 3.67 11.07
CA ALA A 251 -14.03 3.72 12.14
C ALA A 251 -12.64 4.10 11.64
N VAL A 252 -12.51 4.56 10.40
CA VAL A 252 -11.25 5.05 9.83
C VAL A 252 -11.18 6.57 9.99
N LEU A 253 -9.99 7.11 10.22
CA LEU A 253 -9.80 8.56 10.21
C LEU A 253 -10.25 9.15 8.87
N PRO A 254 -10.98 10.28 8.86
CA PRO A 254 -11.29 10.97 7.62
C PRO A 254 -10.02 11.39 6.89
N THR A 255 -10.02 11.26 5.56
CA THR A 255 -8.96 11.82 4.73
C THR A 255 -9.00 13.35 4.82
N GLU A 256 -7.86 13.99 5.04
CA GLU A 256 -7.79 15.45 5.08
C GLU A 256 -8.13 16.07 3.71
N SER A 257 -8.65 17.31 3.72
CA SER A 257 -8.97 18.05 2.50
C SER A 257 -7.73 18.24 1.62
N ASN A 258 -7.79 17.81 0.35
CA ASN A 258 -6.67 17.76 -0.60
C ASN A 258 -5.57 16.72 -0.29
N GLY A 259 -5.80 15.83 0.68
CA GLY A 259 -5.02 14.62 0.90
C GLY A 259 -5.74 13.38 0.36
N GLY A 260 -5.03 12.25 0.34
CA GLY A 260 -5.60 10.94 0.03
C GLY A 260 -5.14 10.32 -1.28
N SER A 261 -5.32 9.01 -1.37
CA SER A 261 -5.00 8.20 -2.54
C SER A 261 -6.27 7.81 -3.29
N ALA A 262 -6.11 7.17 -4.45
CA ALA A 262 -7.24 6.58 -5.17
C ALA A 262 -8.00 5.51 -4.34
N PHE A 263 -7.39 4.99 -3.28
CA PHE A 263 -8.01 4.04 -2.34
C PHE A 263 -8.78 4.74 -1.21
N SER A 264 -8.56 6.04 -0.96
CA SER A 264 -9.24 6.71 0.15
C SER A 264 -10.77 6.61 0.03
N GLY A 265 -11.41 6.32 1.16
CA GLY A 265 -12.85 6.10 1.23
C GLY A 265 -13.30 4.75 0.67
N SER A 266 -12.44 3.73 0.67
CA SER A 266 -12.77 2.39 0.18
C SER A 266 -12.41 1.28 1.16
N VAL A 267 -13.06 0.14 0.96
CA VAL A 267 -12.74 -1.15 1.60
C VAL A 267 -12.18 -2.07 0.53
N ALA A 268 -11.05 -2.70 0.83
CA ALA A 268 -10.30 -3.59 -0.04
C ALA A 268 -10.11 -4.95 0.64
N GLY A 269 -10.01 -6.02 -0.13
CA GLY A 269 -9.57 -7.30 0.41
C GLY A 269 -8.05 -7.34 0.60
N PRO A 270 -7.52 -8.46 1.13
CA PRO A 270 -6.11 -8.59 1.44
C PRO A 270 -5.21 -8.48 0.22
N ARG A 271 -5.64 -8.93 -0.97
CA ARG A 271 -4.77 -8.87 -2.16
C ARG A 271 -4.70 -7.45 -2.71
N ALA A 272 -5.84 -6.77 -2.84
CA ALA A 272 -5.93 -5.41 -3.35
C ALA A 272 -5.17 -4.42 -2.47
N ILE A 273 -5.26 -4.55 -1.13
CA ILE A 273 -4.52 -3.64 -0.24
C ILE A 273 -3.01 -3.91 -0.26
N SER A 274 -2.59 -5.15 -0.50
CA SER A 274 -1.16 -5.51 -0.60
C SER A 274 -0.48 -4.90 -1.84
N GLN A 275 -1.24 -4.40 -2.81
CA GLN A 275 -0.70 -3.64 -3.94
C GLN A 275 0.00 -2.33 -3.48
N LEU A 276 -0.38 -1.80 -2.31
CA LEU A 276 0.23 -0.60 -1.74
C LEU A 276 1.55 -0.87 -1.02
N ALA A 277 1.88 -2.15 -0.76
CA ALA A 277 3.10 -2.53 -0.07
C ALA A 277 4.27 -2.71 -1.04
N SER A 278 5.49 -2.38 -0.62
CA SER A 278 6.71 -2.66 -1.39
C SER A 278 6.93 -4.17 -1.57
N LYS A 279 6.68 -5.01 -0.56
CA LYS A 279 6.72 -6.48 -0.70
C LYS A 279 5.31 -7.08 -0.80
N SER A 280 4.61 -6.82 -1.90
CA SER A 280 3.19 -7.19 -2.04
C SER A 280 2.90 -8.67 -1.76
N THR A 281 3.75 -9.60 -2.21
CA THR A 281 3.54 -11.04 -1.96
C THR A 281 3.72 -11.41 -0.49
N ALA A 282 4.73 -10.85 0.18
CA ALA A 282 4.98 -11.10 1.60
C ALA A 282 3.85 -10.51 2.46
N THR A 283 3.49 -9.24 2.23
CA THR A 283 2.38 -8.59 2.91
C THR A 283 1.08 -9.36 2.72
N PHE A 284 0.77 -9.82 1.49
CA PHE A 284 -0.41 -10.63 1.25
C PHE A 284 -0.42 -11.93 2.05
N ALA A 285 0.71 -12.64 2.10
CA ALA A 285 0.84 -13.86 2.89
C ALA A 285 0.63 -13.61 4.39
N ASP A 286 1.15 -12.50 4.92
CA ASP A 286 0.98 -12.11 6.31
C ASP A 286 -0.48 -11.72 6.64
N LEU A 287 -1.15 -11.01 5.73
CA LEU A 287 -2.58 -10.72 5.85
C LEU A 287 -3.42 -12.00 5.82
N GLN A 288 -3.09 -12.97 4.96
CA GLN A 288 -3.76 -14.27 4.94
C GLN A 288 -3.53 -15.06 6.24
N LYS A 289 -2.29 -15.10 6.73
CA LYS A 289 -1.91 -15.81 7.96
C LYS A 289 -2.65 -15.26 9.18
N THR A 290 -2.85 -13.95 9.24
CA THR A 290 -3.58 -13.27 10.33
C THR A 290 -5.09 -13.24 10.10
N GLY A 291 -5.59 -13.91 9.06
CA GLY A 291 -7.02 -14.01 8.79
C GLY A 291 -7.66 -12.68 8.42
N VAL A 292 -6.90 -11.75 7.85
CA VAL A 292 -7.43 -10.46 7.39
C VAL A 292 -8.42 -10.69 6.24
N THR A 293 -9.60 -10.14 6.39
CA THR A 293 -10.69 -10.25 5.40
C THR A 293 -10.94 -8.96 4.65
N GLU A 294 -10.68 -7.83 5.29
CA GLU A 294 -10.91 -6.49 4.73
C GLU A 294 -9.97 -5.48 5.38
N ALA A 295 -9.61 -4.47 4.59
CA ALA A 295 -8.86 -3.30 5.00
C ALA A 295 -9.58 -2.05 4.49
N ALA A 296 -9.71 -1.04 5.34
CA ALA A 296 -10.36 0.23 5.02
C ALA A 296 -9.32 1.35 5.00
N VAL A 297 -9.40 2.20 3.97
CA VAL A 297 -8.40 3.23 3.69
C VAL A 297 -9.01 4.63 3.82
N GLY A 298 -8.36 5.48 4.61
CA GLY A 298 -8.73 6.89 4.82
C GLY A 298 -7.51 7.72 5.19
N GLY A 299 -7.63 8.55 6.23
CA GLY A 299 -6.49 9.20 6.90
C GLY A 299 -5.63 8.24 7.73
N SER A 300 -6.09 7.00 7.88
CA SER A 300 -5.40 5.84 8.44
C SER A 300 -5.72 4.62 7.58
N LEU A 301 -4.93 3.55 7.76
CA LEU A 301 -5.20 2.24 7.18
C LEU A 301 -5.62 1.29 8.32
N VAL A 302 -6.81 0.69 8.21
CA VAL A 302 -7.36 -0.20 9.25
C VAL A 302 -7.62 -1.57 8.66
N PHE A 303 -7.11 -2.61 9.30
CA PHE A 303 -7.33 -4.01 8.95
C PHE A 303 -8.25 -4.68 9.95
N ARG A 304 -9.13 -5.55 9.46
CA ARG A 304 -9.89 -6.49 10.29
C ARG A 304 -9.25 -7.88 10.20
N ALA A 305 -8.56 -8.29 11.25
CA ALA A 305 -7.93 -9.60 11.41
C ALA A 305 -8.94 -10.66 11.86
N GLY A 306 -8.50 -11.92 11.92
CA GLY A 306 -9.33 -13.06 12.33
C GLY A 306 -9.76 -13.07 13.80
N GLY A 307 -9.16 -12.21 14.63
CA GLY A 307 -9.40 -12.13 16.07
C GLY A 307 -8.33 -11.27 16.76
N ASP A 308 -8.44 -11.15 18.09
CA ASP A 308 -7.59 -10.27 18.90
C ASP A 308 -6.11 -10.68 18.83
N ASP A 309 -5.82 -11.98 18.97
CA ASP A 309 -4.45 -12.51 18.89
C ASP A 309 -3.86 -12.29 17.49
N GLN A 310 -4.68 -12.46 16.43
CA GLN A 310 -4.24 -12.23 15.06
C GLN A 310 -4.01 -10.74 14.77
N ALA A 311 -4.79 -9.84 15.37
CA ALA A 311 -4.57 -8.40 15.25
C ALA A 311 -3.27 -7.98 15.95
N ALA A 312 -2.97 -8.57 17.12
CA ALA A 312 -1.71 -8.35 17.81
C ALA A 312 -0.50 -8.90 17.02
N GLU A 313 -0.64 -10.06 16.38
CA GLU A 313 0.38 -10.61 15.48
C GLU A 313 0.56 -9.70 14.24
N LEU A 314 -0.54 -9.25 13.63
CA LEU A 314 -0.49 -8.34 12.48
C LEU A 314 0.19 -7.02 12.82
N LEU A 315 -0.11 -6.44 13.98
CA LEU A 315 0.58 -5.23 14.47
C LEU A 315 2.09 -5.42 14.48
N LYS A 316 2.56 -6.55 15.01
CA LYS A 316 3.99 -6.86 15.07
C LYS A 316 4.58 -6.90 13.65
N THR A 317 3.95 -7.65 12.74
CA THR A 317 4.40 -7.72 11.35
C THR A 317 4.46 -6.35 10.69
N LEU A 318 3.38 -5.55 10.77
CA LEU A 318 3.33 -4.21 10.17
C LEU A 318 4.41 -3.27 10.74
N SER A 319 4.68 -3.37 12.04
CA SER A 319 5.68 -2.53 12.71
C SER A 319 7.14 -2.98 12.48
N ASP A 320 7.36 -4.25 12.13
CA ASP A 320 8.68 -4.81 11.88
C ASP A 320 9.06 -4.81 10.37
N ASP A 321 8.07 -4.75 9.45
CA ASP A 321 8.27 -4.82 7.99
C ASP A 321 8.57 -3.47 7.33
N SER A 322 9.28 -2.56 8.02
CA SER A 322 9.74 -1.34 7.38
C SER A 322 10.83 -1.64 6.36
N ASP A 323 10.53 -1.40 5.08
CA ASP A 323 11.49 -1.45 3.98
C ASP A 323 12.42 -0.22 3.91
N ASP A 324 12.19 0.75 4.80
CA ASP A 324 13.02 1.94 4.89
C ASP A 324 14.25 1.67 5.78
N PRO A 325 15.47 1.63 5.22
CA PRO A 325 16.69 1.39 6.00
C PRO A 325 16.99 2.51 7.00
N THR A 326 16.31 3.65 6.90
CA THR A 326 16.43 4.78 7.82
C THR A 326 15.43 4.72 8.97
N ALA A 327 14.47 3.79 8.94
CA ALA A 327 13.43 3.67 9.95
C ALA A 327 14.02 3.33 11.33
N LYS A 328 13.55 4.03 12.36
CA LYS A 328 13.98 3.86 13.75
C LYS A 328 12.77 3.82 14.67
N LYS A 329 12.80 2.93 15.66
CA LYS A 329 11.79 2.90 16.72
C LYS A 329 11.75 4.25 17.45
N ALA A 330 10.55 4.69 17.77
CA ALA A 330 10.26 5.91 18.49
C ALA A 330 9.35 5.63 19.69
N ASP A 331 9.21 6.61 20.58
CA ASP A 331 8.34 6.49 21.75
C ASP A 331 6.88 6.29 21.34
N SER A 332 6.15 5.49 22.12
CA SER A 332 4.71 5.33 21.99
C SER A 332 3.98 6.63 22.39
N PRO A 333 2.74 6.85 21.90
CA PRO A 333 1.92 7.97 22.33
C PRO A 333 1.63 7.94 23.84
N GLN A 334 1.36 9.12 24.40
CA GLN A 334 0.92 9.26 25.79
C GLN A 334 -0.28 8.34 26.09
N ASP A 335 -0.20 7.60 27.20
CA ASP A 335 -1.24 6.68 27.69
C ASP A 335 -1.66 5.56 26.71
N LEU A 336 -0.88 5.32 25.64
CA LEU A 336 -1.09 4.24 24.67
C LEU A 336 0.19 3.42 24.43
N PRO A 337 0.75 2.73 25.44
CA PRO A 337 2.00 1.97 25.30
C PRO A 337 1.87 0.72 24.42
N SER A 338 0.66 0.33 24.02
CA SER A 338 0.42 -0.74 23.06
C SER A 338 0.63 -0.32 21.60
N ALA A 339 0.73 0.99 21.33
CA ALA A 339 1.07 1.48 20.01
C ALA A 339 2.59 1.44 19.79
N VAL A 340 3.00 1.08 18.58
CA VAL A 340 4.40 1.04 18.15
C VAL A 340 4.61 2.14 17.13
N CYS A 341 5.59 3.00 17.35
CA CYS A 341 5.89 4.11 16.46
C CYS A 341 7.31 3.99 15.90
N GLN A 342 7.50 4.50 14.69
CA GLN A 342 8.79 4.61 14.04
C GLN A 342 8.90 5.93 13.29
N THR A 343 10.12 6.44 13.16
CA THR A 343 10.45 7.59 12.31
C THR A 343 11.37 7.15 11.18
N SER A 344 11.18 7.72 10.01
CA SER A 344 12.03 7.55 8.84
C SER A 344 12.55 8.89 8.35
N LYS A 345 13.71 8.85 7.70
CA LYS A 345 14.31 10.03 7.08
C LYS A 345 13.93 10.09 5.61
N SER A 346 13.44 11.25 5.18
CA SER A 346 13.29 11.50 3.76
C SER A 346 14.64 11.90 3.15
N SER A 347 14.94 11.36 1.96
CA SER A 347 16.08 11.84 1.15
C SER A 347 15.77 13.13 0.38
N PHE A 348 14.49 13.53 0.31
CA PHE A 348 14.02 14.62 -0.57
C PHE A 348 12.90 15.48 0.04
N GLY A 349 12.73 15.48 1.37
CA GLY A 349 11.64 16.19 2.06
C GLY A 349 11.79 16.14 3.59
N ASP A 350 10.68 16.35 4.31
CA ASP A 350 10.64 16.27 5.77
C ASP A 350 10.70 14.80 6.24
N ASP A 351 11.28 14.58 7.42
CA ASP A 351 11.23 13.28 8.11
C ASP A 351 9.76 12.84 8.24
N GLN A 352 9.50 11.53 8.25
CA GLN A 352 8.14 11.00 8.41
C GLN A 352 8.06 10.13 9.65
N ALA A 353 6.84 9.93 10.14
CA ALA A 353 6.59 8.99 11.20
C ALA A 353 5.36 8.14 10.91
N THR A 354 5.44 6.89 11.32
CA THR A 354 4.33 5.95 11.22
C THR A 354 4.11 5.32 12.59
N CYS A 355 2.86 5.27 13.02
CA CYS A 355 2.48 4.59 14.24
C CYS A 355 1.43 3.52 13.93
N PHE A 356 1.49 2.44 14.70
CA PHE A 356 0.61 1.29 14.57
C PHE A 356 -0.04 0.97 15.92
N VAL A 357 -1.26 0.45 15.91
CA VAL A 357 -1.94 -0.04 17.11
C VAL A 357 -2.85 -1.22 16.77
N ALA A 358 -3.06 -2.11 17.73
CA ALA A 358 -4.11 -3.12 17.67
C ALA A 358 -5.11 -2.94 18.82
N TYR A 359 -6.39 -3.17 18.54
CA TYR A 359 -7.46 -3.22 19.53
C TYR A 359 -8.58 -4.16 19.05
N GLY A 360 -8.95 -5.14 19.91
CA GLY A 360 -9.84 -6.22 19.49
C GLY A 360 -9.30 -6.91 18.23
N SER A 361 -10.18 -7.26 17.30
CA SER A 361 -9.82 -7.87 16.01
C SER A 361 -9.27 -6.90 14.96
N TYR A 362 -8.84 -5.69 15.35
CA TYR A 362 -8.42 -4.64 14.42
C TYR A 362 -6.97 -4.23 14.64
N ALA A 363 -6.24 -4.03 13.54
CA ALA A 363 -4.93 -3.39 13.53
C ALA A 363 -5.01 -2.13 12.65
N ALA A 364 -4.30 -1.08 13.02
CA ALA A 364 -4.30 0.16 12.26
C ALA A 364 -2.89 0.74 12.13
N GLN A 365 -2.68 1.45 11.03
CA GLN A 365 -1.51 2.26 10.73
C GLN A 365 -1.96 3.71 10.51
N ALA A 366 -1.19 4.66 11.04
CA ALA A 366 -1.35 6.07 10.74
C ALA A 366 0.00 6.73 10.49
N ASP A 367 0.08 7.49 9.39
CA ASP A 367 1.28 8.22 8.99
C ASP A 367 1.14 9.72 9.33
N GLY A 368 2.24 10.35 9.72
CA GLY A 368 2.35 11.76 10.04
C GLY A 368 3.58 12.40 9.41
N SER A 369 3.52 13.71 9.20
CA SER A 369 4.66 14.54 8.78
C SER A 369 5.71 14.68 9.89
N ASP A 370 5.36 14.34 11.13
CA ASP A 370 6.29 14.15 12.22
C ASP A 370 5.73 13.12 13.23
N LEU A 371 6.54 12.77 14.22
CA LEU A 371 6.17 11.80 15.26
C LEU A 371 4.94 12.23 16.06
N HIS A 372 4.81 13.52 16.37
CA HIS A 372 3.71 14.00 17.20
C HIS A 372 2.39 13.90 16.45
N GLU A 373 2.36 14.25 15.16
CA GLU A 373 1.19 14.09 14.30
C GLU A 373 0.79 12.61 14.18
N ALA A 374 1.75 11.71 13.93
CA ALA A 374 1.49 10.27 13.84
C ALA A 374 0.94 9.70 15.15
N GLN A 375 1.49 10.14 16.29
CA GLN A 375 1.01 9.76 17.62
C GLN A 375 -0.42 10.27 17.90
N GLN A 376 -0.76 11.48 17.46
CA GLN A 376 -2.12 12.02 17.60
C GLN A 376 -3.13 11.24 16.73
N LYS A 377 -2.78 10.96 15.48
CA LYS A 377 -3.63 10.16 14.57
C LYS A 377 -3.86 8.76 15.11
N ILE A 378 -2.82 8.04 15.53
CA ILE A 378 -2.99 6.66 16.00
C ILE A 378 -3.79 6.61 17.32
N SER A 379 -3.65 7.63 18.17
CA SER A 379 -4.44 7.78 19.39
C SER A 379 -5.92 8.02 19.10
N ALA A 380 -6.22 8.89 18.12
CA ALA A 380 -7.60 9.11 17.65
C ALA A 380 -8.18 7.85 17.01
N GLN A 381 -7.41 7.16 16.17
CA GLN A 381 -7.77 5.91 15.53
C GLN A 381 -8.09 4.82 16.57
N TYR A 382 -7.29 4.69 17.63
CA TYR A 382 -7.58 3.77 18.73
C TYR A 382 -8.94 4.03 19.37
N LEU A 383 -9.34 5.30 19.59
CA LEU A 383 -10.66 5.63 20.11
C LEU A 383 -11.80 5.24 19.15
N LEU A 384 -11.59 5.33 17.84
CA LEU A 384 -12.56 4.86 16.84
C LEU A 384 -12.73 3.34 16.89
N LEU A 385 -11.62 2.58 16.98
CA LEU A 385 -11.68 1.11 17.06
C LEU A 385 -12.40 0.62 18.32
N LYS A 386 -12.31 1.36 19.42
CA LYS A 386 -13.04 1.05 20.67
C LYS A 386 -14.56 1.12 20.57
N GLN A 387 -15.09 1.67 19.48
CA GLN A 387 -16.53 1.84 19.25
C GLN A 387 -17.10 0.79 18.29
N LEU A 388 -16.25 -0.11 17.75
CA LEU A 388 -16.65 -1.20 16.87
C LEU A 388 -17.14 -2.44 17.62
#